data_AF-A0A1Z5SNL5-F1
#
_entry.id   AF-A0A1Z5SNL5-F1
#
_cell.length_a   1.000
_cell.length_b   1.000
_cell.length_c   1.000
_cell.angle_alpha   90.00
_cell.angle_beta   90.00
_cell.angle_gamma   90.00
#
_symmetry.space_group_name_H-M   'P 1'
#
loop_
_entity.id
_entity.type
_entity.pdbx_description
1 polymer ?
#
loop_
_entity_poly.entity_id
_entity_poly.type
_entity_poly.pdbx_seq_one_letter_code
_entity_poly.pdbx_strand_id
1 'polypeptide(L)'
;MSEIRAATTVSESPNANGLKRRASEDEEPDSKRQRRSPSHEKTDQPGNSTETAEQKRDTPADTNDSSKSQEPKGAPRKIGVVDEKKRSKRLFGALLGNLNQPSDRTSKRRQEIETRRKAELQKQDEEVQEDKARRTEKLREHRKKVQRDEVDEEVMRARHRQMLDQANFLSTKAEPKILYRPWELRSEEEDVIDEQIRKAKDAVDVEVEEWEARKQGSVSTPARDEAMQAWKADPSKMMLM
;
A
#
# COMPACT_ATOMS: atom_id res chain seq x y z
N MET A 1 35.01 1.33 75.89
CA MET A 1 33.70 1.98 76.09
C MET A 1 33.30 2.56 74.72
N SER A 2 32.70 1.81 73.81
CA SER A 2 31.25 1.50 73.69
C SER A 2 30.37 2.75 73.78
N GLU A 3 29.86 3.24 72.65
CA GLU A 3 28.44 3.09 72.30
C GLU A 3 28.11 3.57 70.87
N ILE A 4 27.29 2.77 70.22
CA ILE A 4 26.65 2.95 68.93
C ILE A 4 25.31 3.65 69.17
N ARG A 5 24.94 4.64 68.35
CA ARG A 5 23.53 4.91 68.02
C ARG A 5 23.37 5.28 66.56
N ALA A 6 22.72 4.38 65.84
CA ALA A 6 22.10 4.62 64.55
C ALA A 6 20.77 5.36 64.72
N ALA A 7 20.39 6.17 63.74
CA ALA A 7 19.00 6.47 63.43
C ALA A 7 18.82 6.40 61.91
N THR A 8 17.83 5.60 61.53
CA THR A 8 17.47 5.12 60.20
C THR A 8 16.13 5.75 59.80
N THR A 9 16.02 6.26 58.58
CA THR A 9 14.80 6.35 57.73
C THR A 9 15.31 6.51 56.27
N VAL A 10 15.35 5.54 55.35
CA VAL A 10 14.26 4.76 54.68
C VAL A 10 13.16 5.73 54.20
N SER A 11 12.78 5.88 52.93
CA SER A 11 12.85 5.06 51.72
C SER A 11 12.43 5.91 50.51
N GLU A 12 13.09 5.77 49.36
CA GLU A 12 12.41 5.88 48.05
C GLU A 12 13.24 5.05 47.07
N SER A 13 12.74 3.87 46.70
CA SER A 13 13.31 3.02 45.66
C SER A 13 12.21 2.68 44.66
N PRO A 14 12.53 2.62 43.36
CA PRO A 14 11.60 2.78 42.27
C PRO A 14 11.00 1.43 41.85
N ASN A 15 9.67 1.32 41.74
CA ASN A 15 9.08 0.28 40.90
C ASN A 15 7.59 0.52 40.64
N ALA A 16 7.18 0.43 39.38
CA ALA A 16 6.17 -0.54 38.94
C ALA A 16 5.77 -0.30 37.48
N ASN A 17 6.33 -1.10 36.58
CA ASN A 17 5.57 -1.90 35.62
C ASN A 17 4.45 -1.20 34.83
N GLY A 18 4.80 -0.51 33.75
CA GLY A 18 3.92 -0.28 32.60
C GLY A 18 3.77 -1.53 31.72
N LEU A 19 3.51 -2.70 32.31
CA LEU A 19 3.21 -3.95 31.60
C LEU A 19 1.78 -3.89 31.05
N LYS A 20 1.58 -3.26 29.88
CA LYS A 20 0.31 -3.43 29.14
C LYS A 20 0.41 -4.69 28.30
N ARG A 21 -0.17 -5.76 28.86
CA ARG A 21 -0.40 -7.07 28.25
C ARG A 21 -1.34 -6.94 27.05
N ARG A 22 -1.13 -7.87 26.10
CA ARG A 22 -1.89 -8.16 24.89
C ARG A 22 -3.42 -8.02 25.05
N ALA A 23 -4.05 -7.34 24.08
CA ALA A 23 -5.37 -7.70 23.59
C ALA A 23 -5.26 -7.76 22.05
N SER A 24 -5.32 -8.98 21.53
CA SER A 24 -5.60 -9.27 20.12
C SER A 24 -7.11 -9.43 19.99
N GLU A 25 -7.75 -8.58 19.21
CA GLU A 25 -9.09 -8.83 18.68
C GLU A 25 -9.07 -8.49 17.18
N ASP A 26 -9.36 -9.52 16.39
CA ASP A 26 -9.77 -9.48 14.99
C ASP A 26 -11.06 -8.66 14.87
N GLU A 27 -11.07 -7.58 14.11
CA GLU A 27 -12.30 -6.98 13.56
C GLU A 27 -12.00 -6.45 12.15
N GLU A 28 -12.73 -7.01 11.19
CA GLU A 28 -12.76 -6.63 9.78
C GLU A 28 -13.21 -5.17 9.59
N PRO A 29 -12.77 -4.47 8.51
CA PRO A 29 -13.00 -3.04 8.36
C PRO A 29 -14.42 -2.69 7.93
N ASP A 30 -15.21 -2.09 8.83
CA ASP A 30 -16.47 -1.43 8.46
C ASP A 30 -16.22 -0.15 7.64
N SER A 31 -16.87 -0.11 6.49
CA SER A 31 -16.89 0.99 5.55
C SER A 31 -17.95 2.00 5.95
N LYS A 32 -17.57 3.22 6.38
CA LYS A 32 -18.28 4.51 6.16
C LYS A 32 -17.67 5.67 6.96
N ARG A 33 -16.83 6.49 6.34
CA ARG A 33 -16.86 7.97 6.40
C ARG A 33 -15.72 8.57 5.57
N GLN A 34 -16.04 9.10 4.39
CA GLN A 34 -15.20 10.10 3.73
C GLN A 34 -15.10 11.34 4.63
N ARG A 35 -13.92 11.62 5.19
CA ARG A 35 -13.60 12.94 5.74
C ARG A 35 -13.21 13.86 4.57
N ARG A 36 -14.10 14.78 4.20
CA ARG A 36 -13.72 16.01 3.49
C ARG A 36 -13.30 17.04 4.53
N SER A 37 -12.07 17.54 4.43
CA SER A 37 -11.59 18.67 5.23
C SER A 37 -11.84 19.99 4.47
N PRO A 38 -12.24 21.08 5.15
CA PRO A 38 -12.34 22.42 4.59
C PRO A 38 -11.09 23.29 4.89
N SER A 39 -10.76 24.19 3.94
CA SER A 39 -10.12 25.54 4.01
C SER A 39 -9.25 25.92 5.24
N HIS A 40 -8.10 26.61 5.19
CA HIS A 40 -7.77 27.90 4.56
C HIS A 40 -6.34 28.35 4.98
N GLU A 41 -5.63 29.15 4.16
CA GLU A 41 -4.78 30.33 4.53
C GLU A 41 -3.88 30.69 3.31
N LYS A 42 -4.25 31.69 2.49
CA LYS A 42 -3.85 33.11 2.52
C LYS A 42 -2.36 33.38 2.35
N THR A 43 -2.01 33.96 1.20
CA THR A 43 -0.89 34.89 1.04
C THR A 43 -1.23 35.87 -0.08
N ASP A 44 -0.97 37.15 0.17
CA ASP A 44 -1.41 38.32 -0.59
C ASP A 44 -0.51 38.66 -1.81
N GLN A 45 -1.15 38.92 -2.98
CA GLN A 45 -0.99 40.03 -3.97
C GLN A 45 0.40 40.48 -4.51
N PRO A 46 0.52 41.30 -5.60
CA PRO A 46 -0.41 41.66 -6.71
C PRO A 46 0.24 41.55 -8.13
N GLY A 47 -0.54 41.89 -9.17
CA GLY A 47 -0.28 41.61 -10.57
C GLY A 47 0.64 42.57 -11.36
N ASN A 48 0.89 42.18 -12.62
CA ASN A 48 1.00 43.12 -13.73
C ASN A 48 0.56 42.47 -15.05
N SER A 49 -0.18 43.23 -15.84
CA SER A 49 -0.85 42.90 -17.09
C SER A 49 0.09 42.99 -18.29
N THR A 50 -0.17 42.21 -19.35
CA THR A 50 -0.35 42.64 -20.77
C THR A 50 -0.58 41.38 -21.64
N GLU A 51 -1.77 41.23 -22.24
CA GLU A 51 -2.05 41.41 -23.68
C GLU A 51 -1.30 40.38 -24.57
N THR A 52 -1.94 39.50 -25.37
CA THR A 52 -2.75 39.78 -26.55
C THR A 52 -3.31 38.47 -27.15
N ALA A 53 -4.33 38.62 -28.01
CA ALA A 53 -4.63 37.79 -29.19
C ALA A 53 -5.58 36.60 -29.04
N GLU A 54 -6.86 36.92 -29.23
CA GLU A 54 -7.79 36.27 -30.17
C GLU A 54 -7.26 35.08 -30.99
N GLN A 55 -7.97 33.94 -31.00
CA GLN A 55 -8.33 33.25 -32.25
C GLN A 55 -9.35 32.11 -32.05
N LYS A 56 -10.53 32.36 -32.63
CA LYS A 56 -11.46 31.48 -33.34
C LYS A 56 -11.95 30.16 -32.73
N ARG A 57 -13.28 30.16 -32.53
CA ARG A 57 -14.15 28.99 -32.66
C ARG A 57 -14.28 28.62 -34.15
N ASP A 58 -14.35 27.33 -34.45
CA ASP A 58 -15.00 26.81 -35.65
C ASP A 58 -15.82 25.56 -35.30
N THR A 59 -17.14 25.73 -35.37
CA THR A 59 -18.15 24.66 -35.49
C THR A 59 -18.64 24.68 -36.94
N PRO A 60 -18.76 23.55 -37.64
CA PRO A 60 -19.34 23.56 -38.98
C PRO A 60 -20.84 23.77 -38.91
N ALA A 61 -21.29 24.67 -39.78
CA ALA A 61 -22.67 24.98 -40.09
C ALA A 61 -23.38 23.76 -40.69
N ASP A 62 -24.65 23.58 -40.34
CA ASP A 62 -25.61 23.09 -41.30
C ASP A 62 -26.88 23.93 -41.25
N THR A 63 -27.46 24.03 -42.42
CA THR A 63 -28.28 25.12 -42.92
C THR A 63 -29.76 24.94 -42.58
N ASN A 64 -30.43 26.00 -42.09
CA ASN A 64 -31.72 26.37 -42.66
C ASN A 64 -32.16 27.78 -42.27
N ASP A 65 -32.35 28.56 -43.32
CA ASP A 65 -32.76 29.94 -43.38
C ASP A 65 -34.24 30.11 -43.00
N SER A 66 -34.53 31.22 -42.34
CA SER A 66 -35.85 31.64 -41.89
C SER A 66 -36.28 32.87 -42.69
N SER A 67 -37.38 32.78 -43.45
CA SER A 67 -38.41 33.85 -43.49
C SER A 67 -39.48 33.62 -44.56
N LYS A 68 -40.72 33.30 -44.13
CA LYS A 68 -41.89 34.06 -44.56
C LYS A 68 -43.07 33.87 -43.62
N SER A 69 -43.59 35.00 -43.18
CA SER A 69 -44.77 35.23 -42.36
C SER A 69 -46.00 34.48 -42.86
N GLN A 70 -46.79 33.85 -41.98
CA GLN A 70 -48.26 33.91 -41.94
C GLN A 70 -48.82 33.34 -40.61
N GLU A 71 -49.60 34.19 -39.94
CA GLU A 71 -50.66 33.97 -38.93
C GLU A 71 -50.54 32.96 -37.76
N PRO A 72 -50.95 33.36 -36.53
CA PRO A 72 -51.12 32.48 -35.39
C PRO A 72 -52.54 31.93 -35.33
N LYS A 73 -52.82 30.75 -35.91
CA LYS A 73 -54.07 30.02 -35.66
C LYS A 73 -53.86 28.51 -35.62
N GLY A 74 -53.89 27.96 -34.40
CA GLY A 74 -53.92 26.51 -34.18
C GLY A 74 -54.02 26.18 -32.69
N ALA A 75 -55.24 26.29 -32.16
CA ALA A 75 -55.65 26.01 -30.79
C ALA A 75 -55.01 24.74 -30.15
N PRO A 76 -54.94 24.65 -28.81
CA PRO A 76 -54.61 23.40 -28.12
C PRO A 76 -55.59 22.33 -28.61
N ARG A 77 -55.09 21.33 -29.34
CA ARG A 77 -55.92 20.24 -29.84
C ARG A 77 -56.50 19.54 -28.62
N LYS A 78 -57.81 19.70 -28.43
CA LYS A 78 -58.62 18.91 -27.50
C LYS A 78 -58.24 17.45 -27.72
N ILE A 79 -57.66 16.82 -26.71
CA ILE A 79 -57.41 15.38 -26.67
C ILE A 79 -58.80 14.77 -26.77
N GLY A 80 -59.21 14.45 -28.00
CA GLY A 80 -60.50 13.88 -28.26
C GLY A 80 -60.48 12.45 -27.76
N VAL A 81 -61.60 11.98 -27.23
CA VAL A 81 -61.87 10.59 -26.84
C VAL A 81 -61.41 9.56 -27.89
N VAL A 82 -61.28 9.97 -29.16
CA VAL A 82 -60.72 9.16 -30.26
C VAL A 82 -59.21 8.93 -30.15
N ASP A 83 -58.43 9.92 -29.73
CA ASP A 83 -57.00 9.74 -29.43
C ASP A 83 -56.81 8.93 -28.15
N GLU A 84 -57.68 9.08 -27.16
CA GLU A 84 -57.71 8.20 -25.99
C GLU A 84 -58.11 6.77 -26.35
N LYS A 85 -59.01 6.56 -27.32
CA LYS A 85 -59.34 5.23 -27.87
C LYS A 85 -58.20 4.62 -28.68
N LYS A 86 -57.47 5.41 -29.47
CA LYS A 86 -56.28 4.94 -30.21
C LYS A 86 -55.13 4.67 -29.25
N ARG A 87 -54.96 5.51 -28.23
CA ARG A 87 -53.98 5.34 -27.15
C ARG A 87 -54.33 4.13 -26.29
N SER A 88 -55.59 3.95 -25.89
CA SER A 88 -56.03 2.77 -25.14
C SER A 88 -55.90 1.51 -25.99
N LYS A 89 -56.19 1.55 -27.29
CA LYS A 89 -55.92 0.41 -28.20
C LYS A 89 -54.44 0.10 -28.34
N ARG A 90 -53.55 1.10 -28.37
CA ARG A 90 -52.09 0.91 -28.36
C ARG A 90 -51.58 0.41 -27.01
N LEU A 91 -52.11 0.92 -25.90
CA LEU A 91 -51.75 0.51 -24.54
C LEU A 91 -52.24 -0.91 -24.24
N PHE A 92 -53.49 -1.22 -24.57
CA PHE A 92 -54.09 -2.54 -24.37
C PHE A 92 -53.55 -3.55 -25.39
N GLY A 93 -53.25 -3.10 -26.61
CA GLY A 93 -52.55 -3.89 -27.63
C GLY A 93 -51.08 -4.14 -27.30
N ALA A 94 -50.39 -3.24 -26.59
CA ALA A 94 -49.06 -3.51 -26.03
C ALA A 94 -49.17 -4.45 -24.83
N LEU A 95 -50.17 -4.28 -23.97
CA LEU A 95 -50.39 -5.13 -22.80
C LEU A 95 -50.70 -6.59 -23.19
N LEU A 96 -51.57 -6.80 -24.19
CA LEU A 96 -51.95 -8.14 -24.68
C LEU A 96 -51.03 -8.65 -25.81
N GLY A 97 -50.43 -7.78 -26.59
CA GLY A 97 -49.52 -8.14 -27.68
C GLY A 97 -48.15 -8.62 -27.18
N ASN A 98 -47.76 -8.21 -25.97
CA ASN A 98 -46.54 -8.70 -25.32
C ASN A 98 -46.73 -10.08 -24.66
N LEU A 99 -47.96 -10.59 -24.58
CA LEU A 99 -48.28 -11.87 -23.93
C LEU A 99 -48.09 -13.09 -24.85
N ASN A 100 -48.08 -12.90 -26.18
CA ASN A 100 -48.10 -14.00 -27.16
C ASN A 100 -47.00 -13.94 -28.23
N GLN A 101 -45.94 -13.14 -28.03
CA GLN A 101 -44.76 -13.21 -28.89
C GLN A 101 -43.78 -14.24 -28.33
N PRO A 102 -43.28 -15.22 -29.12
CA PRO A 102 -42.20 -16.08 -28.68
C PRO A 102 -40.98 -15.19 -28.41
N SER A 103 -40.69 -14.96 -27.13
CA SER A 103 -39.61 -14.10 -26.68
C SER A 103 -38.25 -14.60 -27.12
N ASP A 104 -38.15 -15.83 -27.62
CA ASP A 104 -36.91 -16.51 -27.95
C ASP A 104 -35.96 -15.66 -28.80
N ARG A 105 -36.38 -15.06 -29.92
CA ARG A 105 -35.42 -14.35 -30.79
C ARG A 105 -34.97 -13.00 -30.23
N THR A 106 -35.87 -12.26 -29.59
CA THR A 106 -35.57 -10.94 -29.00
C THR A 106 -34.89 -11.06 -27.65
N SER A 107 -35.27 -12.06 -26.85
CA SER A 107 -34.61 -12.46 -25.60
C SER A 107 -33.22 -13.02 -25.87
N LYS A 108 -33.04 -13.91 -26.86
CA LYS A 108 -31.70 -14.40 -27.25
C LYS A 108 -30.81 -13.25 -27.70
N ARG A 109 -31.32 -12.29 -28.49
CA ARG A 109 -30.56 -11.09 -28.89
C ARG A 109 -30.23 -10.18 -27.70
N ARG A 110 -31.13 -10.01 -26.73
CA ARG A 110 -30.86 -9.25 -25.50
C ARG A 110 -29.80 -9.95 -24.64
N GLN A 111 -29.92 -11.26 -24.45
CA GLN A 111 -28.94 -12.06 -23.74
C GLN A 111 -27.57 -12.01 -24.42
N GLU A 112 -27.51 -12.08 -25.75
CA GLU A 112 -26.26 -11.94 -26.52
C GLU A 112 -25.62 -10.56 -26.34
N ILE A 113 -26.44 -9.50 -26.31
CA ILE A 113 -25.94 -8.14 -26.04
C ILE A 113 -25.45 -8.02 -24.59
N GLU A 114 -26.15 -8.60 -23.62
CA GLU A 114 -25.78 -8.59 -22.21
C GLU A 114 -24.51 -9.39 -21.93
N THR A 115 -24.37 -10.59 -22.54
CA THR A 115 -23.15 -11.39 -22.42
C THR A 115 -21.96 -10.70 -23.08
N ARG A 116 -22.15 -10.08 -24.26
CA ARG A 116 -21.11 -9.29 -24.91
C ARG A 116 -20.68 -8.11 -24.05
N ARG A 117 -21.63 -7.36 -23.48
CA ARG A 117 -21.34 -6.22 -22.61
C ARG A 117 -20.65 -6.64 -21.32
N LYS A 118 -21.07 -7.78 -20.73
CA LYS A 118 -20.43 -8.35 -19.54
C LYS A 118 -19.01 -8.81 -19.84
N ALA A 119 -18.79 -9.47 -20.98
CA ALA A 119 -17.46 -9.91 -21.41
C ALA A 119 -16.52 -8.71 -21.66
N GLU A 120 -17.04 -7.63 -22.26
CA GLU A 120 -16.26 -6.40 -22.45
C GLU A 120 -15.90 -5.73 -21.11
N LEU A 121 -16.84 -5.67 -20.16
CA LEU A 121 -16.58 -5.13 -18.82
C LEU A 121 -15.57 -6.00 -18.05
N GLN A 122 -15.71 -7.32 -18.11
CA GLN A 122 -14.78 -8.27 -17.50
C GLN A 122 -13.37 -8.09 -18.06
N LYS A 123 -13.24 -7.95 -19.39
CA LYS A 123 -11.94 -7.71 -20.02
C LYS A 123 -11.29 -6.41 -19.53
N GLN A 124 -12.06 -5.33 -19.37
CA GLN A 124 -11.56 -4.07 -18.83
C GLN A 124 -11.14 -4.20 -17.36
N ASP A 125 -11.92 -4.92 -16.54
CA ASP A 125 -11.59 -5.17 -15.15
C ASP A 125 -10.31 -6.02 -15.03
N GLU A 126 -10.18 -7.08 -15.84
CA GLU A 126 -8.99 -7.92 -15.91
C GLU A 126 -7.75 -7.10 -16.27
N GLU A 127 -7.81 -6.26 -17.31
CA GLU A 127 -6.70 -5.38 -17.71
C GLU A 127 -6.29 -4.43 -16.56
N VAL A 128 -7.25 -3.84 -15.86
CA VAL A 128 -6.98 -2.97 -14.70
C VAL A 128 -6.37 -3.74 -13.53
N GLN A 129 -6.81 -4.98 -13.29
CA GLN A 129 -6.24 -5.83 -12.23
C GLN A 129 -4.82 -6.25 -12.56
N GLU A 130 -4.54 -6.63 -13.82
CA GLU A 130 -3.19 -6.94 -14.29
C GLU A 130 -2.25 -5.74 -14.12
N ASP A 131 -2.70 -4.54 -14.49
CA ASP A 131 -1.94 -3.31 -14.32
C ASP A 131 -1.66 -2.99 -12.84
N LYS A 132 -2.65 -3.20 -11.97
CA LYS A 132 -2.47 -3.05 -10.52
C LYS A 132 -1.47 -4.07 -10.00
N ALA A 133 -1.61 -5.34 -10.37
CA ALA A 133 -0.71 -6.42 -9.97
C ALA A 133 0.72 -6.09 -10.39
N ARG A 134 0.93 -5.70 -11.65
CA ARG A 134 2.23 -5.27 -12.18
C ARG A 134 2.82 -4.08 -11.42
N ARG A 135 2.02 -3.08 -11.07
CA ARG A 135 2.49 -1.94 -10.25
C ARG A 135 2.90 -2.39 -8.85
N THR A 136 2.08 -3.21 -8.19
CA THR A 136 2.39 -3.70 -6.84
C THR A 136 3.64 -4.59 -6.82
N GLU A 137 3.85 -5.41 -7.84
CA GLU A 137 5.05 -6.23 -7.97
C GLU A 137 6.30 -5.37 -8.10
N LYS A 138 6.29 -4.36 -8.98
CA LYS A 138 7.40 -3.41 -9.12
C LYS A 138 7.71 -2.69 -7.82
N LEU A 139 6.69 -2.25 -7.08
CA LEU A 139 6.88 -1.61 -5.77
C LEU A 139 7.49 -2.59 -4.76
N ARG A 140 7.07 -3.86 -4.78
CA ARG A 140 7.60 -4.91 -3.91
C ARG A 140 9.06 -5.19 -4.24
N GLU A 141 9.42 -5.28 -5.51
CA GLU A 141 10.81 -5.46 -5.95
C GLU A 141 11.68 -4.27 -5.54
N HIS A 142 11.19 -3.05 -5.76
CA HIS A 142 11.87 -1.83 -5.32
C HIS A 142 12.09 -1.84 -3.80
N ARG A 143 11.05 -2.12 -3.02
CA ARG A 143 11.15 -2.22 -1.56
C ARG A 143 12.17 -3.28 -1.14
N LYS A 144 12.19 -4.44 -1.80
CA LYS A 144 13.16 -5.50 -1.50
C LYS A 144 14.60 -5.07 -1.78
N LYS A 145 14.84 -4.30 -2.84
CA LYS A 145 16.16 -3.74 -3.15
C LYS A 145 16.58 -2.73 -2.10
N VAL A 146 15.74 -1.73 -1.82
CA VAL A 146 16.01 -0.71 -0.79
C VAL A 146 16.24 -1.33 0.58
N GLN A 147 15.40 -2.27 0.99
CA GLN A 147 15.55 -2.97 2.26
C GLN A 147 16.90 -3.69 2.34
N ARG A 148 17.27 -4.42 1.29
CA ARG A 148 18.54 -5.15 1.22
C ARG A 148 19.72 -4.19 1.22
N ASP A 149 19.67 -3.09 0.50
CA ASP A 149 20.88 -2.31 0.25
C ASP A 149 21.13 -1.26 1.34
N GLU A 150 20.07 -0.65 1.87
CA GLU A 150 20.19 0.46 2.82
C GLU A 150 19.93 0.00 4.26
N VAL A 151 18.76 -0.61 4.49
CA VAL A 151 18.32 -0.94 5.85
C VAL A 151 19.17 -2.05 6.46
N ASP A 152 19.43 -3.11 5.70
CA ASP A 152 20.23 -4.23 6.18
C ASP A 152 21.69 -3.80 6.43
N GLU A 153 22.23 -2.87 5.63
CA GLU A 153 23.58 -2.29 5.84
C GLU A 153 23.64 -1.46 7.13
N GLU A 154 22.63 -0.63 7.39
CA GLU A 154 22.55 0.17 8.62
C GLU A 154 22.40 -0.71 9.87
N VAL A 155 21.56 -1.74 9.80
CA VAL A 155 21.38 -2.70 10.90
C VAL A 155 22.68 -3.44 11.18
N MET A 156 23.41 -3.86 10.14
CA MET A 156 24.71 -4.51 10.25
C MET A 156 25.74 -3.58 10.93
N ARG A 157 25.85 -2.32 10.48
CA ARG A 157 26.72 -1.32 11.12
C ARG A 157 26.35 -1.03 12.58
N ALA A 158 25.06 -0.97 12.90
CA ALA A 158 24.61 -0.79 14.29
C ALA A 158 25.02 -1.97 15.18
N ARG A 159 24.89 -3.20 14.66
CA ARG A 159 25.35 -4.41 15.35
C ARG A 159 26.85 -4.41 15.55
N HIS A 160 27.63 -3.98 14.56
CA HIS A 160 29.09 -3.86 14.66
C HIS A 160 29.52 -2.89 15.75
N ARG A 161 28.89 -1.70 15.79
CA ARG A 161 29.12 -0.71 16.85
C ARG A 161 28.81 -1.31 18.21
N GLN A 162 27.67 -1.96 18.35
CA GLN A 162 27.30 -2.63 19.60
C GLN A 162 28.32 -3.71 19.99
N MET A 163 28.80 -4.52 19.05
CA MET A 163 29.77 -5.58 19.32
C MET A 163 31.11 -5.01 19.80
N LEU A 164 31.60 -3.96 19.14
CA LEU A 164 32.83 -3.27 19.53
C LEU A 164 32.68 -2.57 20.88
N ASP A 165 31.53 -1.95 21.14
CA ASP A 165 31.24 -1.32 22.41
C ASP A 165 31.25 -2.36 23.54
N GLN A 166 30.58 -3.51 23.33
CA GLN A 166 30.53 -4.60 24.32
C GLN A 166 31.90 -5.24 24.58
N ALA A 167 32.76 -5.33 23.57
CA ALA A 167 34.11 -5.88 23.69
C ALA A 167 35.03 -5.05 24.61
N ASN A 168 34.68 -3.79 24.90
CA ASN A 168 35.43 -2.95 25.84
C ASN A 168 35.10 -3.23 27.31
N PHE A 169 34.16 -4.13 27.61
CA PHE A 169 33.67 -4.39 28.97
C PHE A 169 33.92 -5.84 29.38
N LEU A 170 34.25 -6.05 30.65
CA LEU A 170 34.30 -7.37 31.27
C LEU A 170 32.87 -7.82 31.62
N SER A 171 32.66 -9.14 31.68
CA SER A 171 31.36 -9.71 32.01
C SER A 171 31.41 -10.58 33.27
N THR A 172 30.35 -10.52 34.08
CA THR A 172 30.20 -11.39 35.23
C THR A 172 29.89 -12.83 34.82
N LYS A 173 30.31 -13.81 35.63
CA LYS A 173 29.95 -15.23 35.44
C LYS A 173 28.53 -15.58 35.91
N ALA A 174 27.92 -14.73 36.73
CA ALA A 174 26.56 -14.91 37.22
C ALA A 174 25.51 -14.60 36.15
N GLU A 175 24.32 -15.18 36.30
CA GLU A 175 23.15 -14.87 35.48
C GLU A 175 22.20 -13.95 36.27
N PRO A 176 21.81 -12.77 35.73
CA PRO A 176 22.13 -12.23 34.40
C PRO A 176 23.57 -11.70 34.29
N LYS A 177 24.16 -11.82 33.09
CA LYS A 177 25.50 -11.27 32.80
C LYS A 177 25.44 -9.75 32.79
N ILE A 178 26.31 -9.13 33.58
CA ILE A 178 26.45 -7.68 33.64
C ILE A 178 27.78 -7.31 33.00
N LEU A 179 27.74 -6.33 32.10
CA LEU A 179 28.93 -5.72 31.52
C LEU A 179 29.42 -4.61 32.45
N TYR A 180 30.71 -4.64 32.79
CA TYR A 180 31.32 -3.67 33.68
C TYR A 180 32.74 -3.33 33.22
N ARG A 181 33.21 -2.14 33.57
CA ARG A 181 34.59 -1.72 33.36
C ARG A 181 35.14 -1.16 34.67
N PRO A 182 36.13 -1.81 35.30
CA PRO A 182 36.79 -1.28 36.49
C PRO A 182 37.43 0.08 36.24
N TRP A 183 37.57 0.88 37.30
CA TRP A 183 38.28 2.16 37.24
C TRP A 183 39.80 1.96 37.05
N GLU A 184 40.36 0.98 37.75
CA GLU A 184 41.73 0.51 37.58
C GLU A 184 41.68 -0.85 36.90
N LEU A 185 42.17 -0.90 35.65
CA LEU A 185 42.34 -2.15 34.92
C LEU A 185 43.65 -2.82 35.35
N ARG A 186 43.58 -4.12 35.62
CA ARG A 186 44.79 -4.95 35.78
C ARG A 186 45.32 -5.34 34.40
N SER A 187 46.61 -5.61 34.29
CA SER A 187 47.22 -6.08 33.03
C SER A 187 46.51 -7.32 32.46
N GLU A 188 46.14 -8.28 33.33
CA GLU A 188 45.39 -9.47 32.93
C GLU A 188 44.00 -9.14 32.35
N GLU A 189 43.36 -8.08 32.86
CA GLU A 189 42.04 -7.63 32.39
C GLU A 189 42.15 -6.83 31.09
N GLU A 190 43.23 -6.07 30.91
CA GLU A 190 43.58 -5.38 29.66
C GLU A 190 43.80 -6.39 28.54
N ASP A 191 44.60 -7.43 28.78
CA ASP A 191 44.83 -8.50 27.81
C ASP A 191 43.52 -9.17 27.38
N VAL A 192 42.60 -9.38 28.33
CA VAL A 192 41.27 -9.95 28.05
C VAL A 192 40.42 -9.01 27.19
N ILE A 193 40.43 -7.71 27.46
CA ILE A 193 39.69 -6.72 26.67
C ILE A 193 40.30 -6.60 25.27
N ASP A 194 41.62 -6.57 25.14
CA ASP A 194 42.31 -6.51 23.86
C ASP A 194 42.03 -7.76 23.01
N GLU A 195 42.00 -8.94 23.62
CA GLU A 195 41.55 -10.16 22.96
C GLU A 195 40.08 -10.08 22.49
N GLN A 196 39.19 -9.51 23.30
CA GLN A 196 37.78 -9.34 22.94
C GLN A 196 37.63 -8.36 21.78
N ILE A 197 38.34 -7.22 21.82
CA ILE A 197 38.34 -6.22 20.75
C ILE A 197 38.87 -6.82 19.46
N ARG A 198 39.97 -7.60 19.52
CA ARG A 198 40.52 -8.28 18.34
C ARG A 198 39.49 -9.24 17.75
N LYS A 199 38.90 -10.12 18.57
CA LYS A 199 37.87 -11.07 18.11
C LYS A 199 36.65 -10.37 17.51
N ALA A 200 36.22 -9.26 18.11
CA ALA A 200 35.10 -8.46 17.61
C ALA A 200 35.45 -7.80 16.27
N LYS A 201 36.66 -7.26 16.11
CA LYS A 201 37.14 -6.70 14.83
C LYS A 201 37.23 -7.78 13.75
N ASP A 202 37.83 -8.93 14.06
CA ASP A 202 37.91 -10.04 13.11
C ASP A 202 36.50 -10.48 12.65
N ALA A 203 35.53 -10.54 13.58
CA ALA A 203 34.14 -10.86 13.24
C ALA A 203 33.45 -9.77 12.39
N VAL A 204 33.73 -8.49 12.69
CA VAL A 204 33.26 -7.34 11.89
C VAL A 204 33.82 -7.41 10.48
N ASP A 205 35.13 -7.64 10.33
CA ASP A 205 35.83 -7.68 9.06
C ASP A 205 35.30 -8.82 8.18
N VAL A 206 35.14 -10.03 8.75
CA VAL A 206 34.52 -11.17 8.05
C VAL A 206 33.11 -10.82 7.57
N GLU A 207 32.30 -10.16 8.40
CA GLU A 207 30.94 -9.80 7.99
C GLU A 207 30.93 -8.69 6.93
N VAL A 208 31.84 -7.72 6.99
CA VAL A 208 32.01 -6.69 5.95
C VAL A 208 32.39 -7.36 4.63
N GLU A 209 33.36 -8.28 4.64
CA GLU A 209 33.76 -9.03 3.45
C GLU A 209 32.60 -9.86 2.88
N GLU A 210 31.85 -10.57 3.72
CA GLU A 210 30.65 -11.31 3.30
C GLU A 210 29.55 -10.40 2.75
N TRP A 211 29.37 -9.21 3.35
CA TRP A 211 28.41 -8.20 2.91
C TRP A 211 28.80 -7.65 1.53
N GLU A 212 30.07 -7.28 1.37
CA GLU A 212 30.61 -6.79 0.11
C GLU A 212 30.55 -7.87 -0.96
N ALA A 213 30.93 -9.11 -0.65
CA ALA A 213 30.78 -10.25 -1.56
C ALA A 213 29.32 -10.51 -1.93
N ARG A 214 28.37 -10.32 -1.00
CA ARG A 214 26.92 -10.42 -1.27
C ARG A 214 26.39 -9.26 -2.12
N LYS A 215 26.96 -8.07 -1.98
CA LYS A 215 26.59 -6.85 -2.73
C LYS A 215 27.15 -6.89 -4.16
N GLN A 216 28.43 -7.24 -4.29
CA GLN A 216 29.14 -7.43 -5.56
C GLN A 216 28.65 -8.70 -6.28
N GLY A 217 28.49 -9.80 -5.53
CA GLY A 217 27.90 -11.07 -5.94
C GLY A 217 26.37 -11.04 -5.97
N SER A 218 25.76 -9.96 -6.49
CA SER A 218 24.38 -10.02 -7.02
C SER A 218 24.25 -10.96 -8.24
N VAL A 219 25.15 -11.93 -8.38
CA VAL A 219 24.97 -13.16 -9.15
C VAL A 219 24.56 -14.23 -8.14
N SER A 220 23.29 -14.62 -8.22
CA SER A 220 22.80 -15.98 -7.92
C SER A 220 23.55 -16.75 -6.82
N THR A 221 22.99 -16.79 -5.61
CA THR A 221 23.19 -18.00 -4.80
C THR A 221 22.60 -19.18 -5.59
N PRO A 222 23.39 -20.19 -6.01
CA PRO A 222 22.90 -21.29 -6.83
C PRO A 222 21.76 -22.04 -6.14
N ALA A 223 21.71 -22.07 -4.81
CA ALA A 223 20.59 -22.63 -4.04
C ALA A 223 19.25 -21.90 -4.26
N ARG A 224 19.27 -20.58 -4.49
CA ARG A 224 18.06 -19.78 -4.76
C ARG A 224 17.61 -19.91 -6.22
N ASP A 225 18.56 -20.05 -7.15
CA ASP A 225 18.26 -20.25 -8.56
C ASP A 225 17.89 -21.70 -8.90
N GLU A 226 18.44 -22.70 -8.19
CA GLU A 226 17.98 -24.09 -8.26
C GLU A 226 16.57 -24.24 -7.68
N ALA A 227 16.29 -23.62 -6.53
CA ALA A 227 14.92 -23.54 -6.01
C ALA A 227 13.99 -22.79 -6.98
N MET A 228 14.53 -21.79 -7.71
CA MET A 228 13.78 -21.07 -8.73
C MET A 228 13.58 -21.84 -10.05
N GLN A 229 14.50 -22.71 -10.42
CA GLN A 229 14.35 -23.58 -11.59
C GLN A 229 13.47 -24.80 -11.26
N ALA A 230 13.55 -25.31 -10.04
CA ALA A 230 12.71 -26.40 -9.55
C ALA A 230 11.22 -26.01 -9.50
N TRP A 231 10.84 -24.78 -9.14
CA TRP A 231 9.42 -24.36 -9.23
C TRP A 231 8.92 -24.23 -10.66
N LYS A 232 9.80 -23.86 -11.60
CA LYS A 232 9.45 -23.79 -13.03
C LYS A 232 9.30 -25.19 -13.64
N ALA A 233 10.08 -26.15 -13.14
CA ALA A 233 10.09 -27.53 -13.62
C ALA A 233 8.99 -28.39 -13.00
N ASP A 234 8.68 -28.21 -11.71
CA ASP A 234 7.68 -29.05 -11.02
C ASP A 234 7.05 -28.35 -9.78
N PRO A 235 5.90 -27.65 -9.94
CA PRO A 235 5.26 -26.90 -8.86
C PRO A 235 4.69 -27.78 -7.73
N SER A 236 4.57 -29.10 -7.95
CA SER A 236 4.01 -30.06 -6.99
C SER A 236 4.98 -30.47 -5.86
N LYS A 237 6.26 -30.12 -5.95
CA LYS A 237 7.31 -30.60 -5.03
C LYS A 237 7.26 -29.97 -3.63
N MET A 238 6.47 -28.91 -3.44
CA MET A 238 6.28 -28.24 -2.14
C MET A 238 5.05 -28.74 -1.37
N MET A 239 4.25 -29.66 -1.92
CA MET A 239 3.04 -30.19 -1.26
C MET A 239 3.31 -31.42 -0.37
N LEU A 240 4.57 -31.86 -0.29
CA LEU A 240 5.05 -32.86 0.66
C LEU A 240 6.16 -32.25 1.53
N MET A 241 5.83 -31.27 2.35
CA MET A 241 6.56 -30.90 3.56
C MET A 241 5.58 -30.46 4.65
#